data_AF-A0A1T2YGH7-F1
#
_entry.id   AF-A0A1T2YGH7-F1
#
_cell.length_a   1.000
_cell.length_b   1.000
_cell.length_c   1.000
_cell.angle_alpha   90.00
_cell.angle_beta   90.00
_cell.angle_gamma   90.00
#
_symmetry.space_group_name_H-M   'P 1'
#
loop_
_entity.id
_entity.type
_entity.pdbx_description
1 polymer ?
#
loop_
_entity_poly.entity_id
_entity_poly.type
_entity_poly.pdbx_seq_one_letter_code
_entity_poly.pdbx_strand_id
1 'polypeptide(L)'
;MIQNYSSFPNITLESASLEFMNHLISALQTIESRNTGRDLLKEINELCGPSTGKHIKVVAIASDYSETANTCASVGNATDALKKWIFKGPGTSVEVTWNPYSSLALNAQGIPTGMSYQDDSTSFIGLAHELVHAYRILRGTYLGGSNIKEETRATGIGDSASKKFSENSIRAEHSLPRRNAYSR
;
A
#
# COMPACT_ATOMS: atom_id res chain seq x y z
N MET A 1 19.74 -2.65 5.08
CA MET A 1 20.01 -3.39 3.82
C MET A 1 19.03 -2.94 2.76
N ILE A 2 19.45 -2.96 1.51
CA ILE A 2 18.67 -2.49 0.36
C ILE A 2 18.78 -3.53 -0.75
N GLN A 3 17.67 -3.86 -1.41
CA GLN A 3 17.63 -4.72 -2.60
C GLN A 3 16.41 -4.38 -3.47
N ASN A 4 16.37 -4.87 -4.69
CA ASN A 4 15.15 -4.79 -5.51
C ASN A 4 14.30 -6.04 -5.32
N TYR A 5 12.98 -5.91 -5.44
CA TYR A 5 12.11 -7.06 -5.44
C TYR A 5 12.27 -7.86 -6.74
N SER A 6 12.56 -9.16 -6.64
CA SER A 6 12.98 -9.98 -7.78
C SER A 6 11.94 -10.07 -8.91
N SER A 7 10.65 -10.20 -8.57
CA SER A 7 9.56 -10.26 -9.56
C SER A 7 9.28 -8.90 -10.22
N PHE A 8 9.56 -7.80 -9.51
CA PHE A 8 9.26 -6.42 -9.93
C PHE A 8 10.45 -5.50 -9.63
N PRO A 9 11.48 -5.50 -10.49
CA PRO A 9 12.79 -4.93 -10.16
C PRO A 9 12.83 -3.41 -10.01
N ASN A 10 11.79 -2.68 -10.42
CA ASN A 10 11.68 -1.23 -10.19
C ASN A 10 11.14 -0.90 -8.78
N ILE A 11 10.82 -1.90 -7.96
CA ILE A 11 10.41 -1.74 -6.57
C ILE A 11 11.63 -1.98 -5.66
N THR A 12 12.13 -0.91 -5.05
CA THR A 12 13.23 -0.98 -4.09
C THR A 12 12.71 -1.31 -2.71
N LEU A 13 13.38 -2.25 -2.04
CA LEU A 13 13.11 -2.71 -0.69
C LEU A 13 14.23 -2.24 0.23
N GLU A 14 13.87 -1.70 1.39
CA GLU A 14 14.81 -1.26 2.42
C GLU A 14 14.36 -1.77 3.79
N SER A 15 15.32 -2.21 4.60
CA SER A 15 15.04 -2.54 6.01
C SER A 15 16.30 -2.56 6.88
N ALA A 16 16.13 -2.41 8.20
CA ALA A 16 17.22 -2.40 9.16
C ALA A 16 17.88 -3.78 9.40
N SER A 17 17.12 -4.89 9.32
CA SER A 17 17.61 -6.24 9.60
C SER A 17 17.09 -7.31 8.62
N LEU A 18 17.82 -8.43 8.49
CA LEU A 18 17.47 -9.53 7.59
C LEU A 18 16.07 -10.09 7.86
N GLU A 19 15.69 -10.16 9.12
CA GLU A 19 14.35 -10.55 9.57
C GLU A 19 13.26 -9.67 8.94
N PHE A 20 13.36 -8.35 9.08
CA PHE A 20 12.39 -7.41 8.54
C PHE A 20 12.37 -7.39 7.01
N MET A 21 13.53 -7.60 6.37
CA MET A 21 13.59 -7.78 4.92
C MET A 21 12.86 -9.04 4.48
N ASN A 22 12.96 -10.14 5.22
CA ASN A 22 12.23 -11.37 4.94
C ASN A 22 10.71 -11.18 5.13
N HIS A 23 10.27 -10.43 6.14
CA HIS A 23 8.86 -10.05 6.29
C HIS A 23 8.36 -9.26 5.10
N LEU A 24 9.15 -8.28 4.64
CA LEU A 24 8.78 -7.46 3.48
C LEU A 24 8.66 -8.29 2.20
N ILE A 25 9.62 -9.17 1.94
CA ILE A 25 9.57 -10.09 0.80
C ILE A 25 8.34 -11.00 0.91
N SER A 26 8.10 -11.58 2.09
CA SER A 26 6.98 -12.51 2.30
C SER A 26 5.62 -11.82 2.12
N ALA A 27 5.48 -10.58 2.57
CA ALA A 27 4.28 -9.78 2.36
C ALA A 27 4.05 -9.46 0.88
N LEU A 28 5.10 -9.05 0.14
CA LEU A 28 5.00 -8.82 -1.30
C LEU A 28 4.70 -10.09 -2.09
N GLN A 29 5.31 -11.22 -1.72
CA GLN A 29 5.00 -12.54 -2.30
C GLN A 29 3.55 -12.95 -2.04
N THR A 30 3.04 -12.66 -0.84
CA THR A 30 1.64 -12.91 -0.50
C THR A 30 0.73 -12.09 -1.40
N ILE A 31 0.97 -10.78 -1.54
CA ILE A 31 0.22 -9.90 -2.45
C ILE A 31 0.31 -10.39 -3.91
N GLU A 32 1.49 -10.76 -4.38
CA GLU A 32 1.74 -11.26 -5.74
C GLU A 32 1.08 -12.61 -6.04
N SER A 33 0.77 -13.40 -5.01
CA SER A 33 0.22 -14.75 -5.18
C SER A 33 -1.17 -14.76 -5.83
N ARG A 34 -1.89 -13.63 -5.79
CA ARG A 34 -3.23 -13.46 -6.36
C ARG A 34 -3.26 -12.39 -7.45
N ASN A 35 -4.29 -12.42 -8.29
CA ASN A 35 -4.32 -11.66 -9.54
C ASN A 35 -4.33 -10.14 -9.31
N THR A 36 -5.13 -9.65 -8.37
CA THR A 36 -5.28 -8.20 -8.12
C THR A 36 -4.01 -7.62 -7.54
N GLY A 37 -3.43 -8.27 -6.52
CA GLY A 37 -2.15 -7.87 -5.94
C GLY A 37 -1.00 -7.94 -6.95
N ARG A 38 -0.91 -9.01 -7.75
CA ARG A 38 0.09 -9.11 -8.84
C ARG A 38 -0.05 -7.98 -9.86
N ASP A 39 -1.26 -7.70 -10.31
CA ASP A 39 -1.52 -6.64 -11.27
C ASP A 39 -1.18 -5.25 -10.70
N LEU A 40 -1.45 -5.02 -9.41
CA LEU A 40 -1.09 -3.78 -8.73
C LEU A 40 0.44 -3.60 -8.73
N LEU A 41 1.19 -4.63 -8.31
CA LEU A 41 2.65 -4.59 -8.27
C LEU A 41 3.25 -4.41 -9.68
N LYS A 42 2.67 -5.07 -10.68
CA LYS A 42 3.05 -4.91 -12.09
C LYS A 42 2.86 -3.48 -12.56
N GLU A 43 1.68 -2.88 -12.34
CA GLU A 43 1.43 -1.50 -12.77
C GLU A 43 2.32 -0.50 -12.02
N ILE A 44 2.59 -0.70 -10.73
CA ILE A 44 3.56 0.10 -9.97
C ILE A 44 4.96 -0.01 -10.60
N ASN A 45 5.39 -1.24 -10.93
CA ASN A 45 6.69 -1.48 -11.55
C ASN A 45 6.82 -0.78 -12.91
N GLU A 46 5.76 -0.78 -13.72
CA GLU A 46 5.73 -0.11 -15.04
C GLU A 46 5.68 1.42 -14.94
N LEU A 47 5.14 1.96 -13.85
CA LEU A 47 5.13 3.40 -13.57
C LEU A 47 6.48 3.94 -13.05
N CYS A 48 7.39 3.05 -12.70
CA CYS A 48 8.70 3.34 -12.17
C CYS A 48 9.81 2.97 -13.17
N GLY A 49 11.02 3.45 -12.91
CA GLY A 49 12.22 3.09 -13.67
C GLY A 49 12.74 4.19 -14.59
N PRO A 50 13.86 3.93 -15.30
CA PRO A 50 14.63 4.97 -15.99
C PRO A 50 13.86 5.79 -17.02
N SER A 51 12.88 5.17 -17.70
CA SER A 51 12.05 5.84 -18.72
C SER A 51 11.06 6.85 -18.14
N THR A 52 10.68 6.69 -16.87
CA THR A 52 9.73 7.59 -16.19
C THR A 52 10.43 8.55 -15.22
N GLY A 53 11.64 8.21 -14.78
CA GLY A 53 12.36 8.91 -13.71
C GLY A 53 11.70 8.80 -12.33
N LYS A 54 10.65 7.96 -12.21
CA LYS A 54 9.93 7.73 -10.95
C LYS A 54 10.45 6.48 -10.27
N HIS A 55 10.42 6.49 -8.95
CA HIS A 55 10.88 5.39 -8.12
C HIS A 55 9.88 5.13 -6.99
N ILE A 56 9.81 3.88 -6.55
CA ILE A 56 9.14 3.49 -5.32
C ILE A 56 10.15 2.79 -4.40
N LYS A 57 10.13 3.20 -3.14
CA LYS A 57 10.88 2.55 -2.07
C LYS A 57 9.91 2.07 -1.00
N VAL A 58 10.01 0.80 -0.62
CA VAL A 58 9.22 0.21 0.46
C VAL A 58 10.15 -0.13 1.61
N VAL A 59 9.87 0.46 2.76
CA VAL A 59 10.70 0.38 3.97
C VAL A 59 9.93 -0.45 5.00
N ALA A 60 10.49 -1.60 5.39
CA ALA A 60 10.01 -2.33 6.56
C ALA A 60 10.71 -1.79 7.81
N ILE A 61 9.93 -1.18 8.70
CA ILE A 61 10.45 -0.59 9.94
C ILE A 61 10.48 -1.62 11.07
N ALA A 62 11.62 -1.63 11.76
CA ALA A 62 11.76 -2.26 13.05
C ALA A 62 11.12 -1.32 14.07
N SER A 63 9.99 -1.71 14.63
CA SER A 63 9.57 -1.09 15.89
C SER A 63 9.32 -2.16 16.93
N ASP A 64 9.69 -1.82 18.15
CA ASP A 64 9.48 -2.64 19.35
C ASP A 64 7.97 -2.65 19.63
N TYR A 65 7.19 -3.40 18.85
CA TYR A 65 5.72 -3.45 18.95
C TYR A 65 5.01 -2.08 18.91
N SER A 66 5.68 -1.01 18.47
CA SER A 66 5.16 0.35 18.63
C SER A 66 4.05 0.65 17.62
N GLU A 67 3.12 1.53 18.04
CA GLU A 67 1.98 2.07 17.31
C GLU A 67 2.31 2.84 16.02
N THR A 68 3.50 2.65 15.46
CA THR A 68 3.92 3.30 14.23
C THR A 68 3.04 2.80 13.10
N ALA A 69 2.19 3.71 12.63
CA ALA A 69 1.29 3.48 11.52
C ALA A 69 2.06 3.23 10.22
N ASN A 70 1.46 2.42 9.35
CA ASN A 70 1.89 2.36 7.96
C ASN A 70 1.67 3.74 7.32
N THR A 71 2.57 4.16 6.44
CA THR A 71 2.45 5.45 5.75
C THR A 71 2.92 5.36 4.30
N CYS A 72 2.38 6.26 3.47
CA CYS A 72 2.77 6.42 2.08
C CYS A 72 2.89 7.92 1.76
N ALA A 73 4.07 8.34 1.29
CA ALA A 73 4.36 9.74 1.05
C ALA A 73 5.07 9.97 -0.29
N SER A 74 4.69 11.03 -1.00
CA SER A 74 5.44 11.52 -2.15
C SER A 74 6.82 12.03 -1.72
N VAL A 75 7.87 11.62 -2.42
CA VAL A 75 9.25 12.05 -2.15
C VAL A 75 9.66 13.22 -3.04
N GLY A 76 9.01 13.41 -4.19
CA GLY A 76 9.17 14.59 -5.04
C GLY A 76 8.15 15.68 -4.72
N ASN A 77 7.89 16.56 -5.69
CA ASN A 77 6.90 17.63 -5.52
C ASN A 77 5.50 17.04 -5.29
N ALA A 78 4.95 17.21 -4.09
CA ALA A 78 3.65 16.66 -3.71
C ALA A 78 2.51 17.08 -4.67
N THR A 79 2.60 18.26 -5.28
CA THR A 79 1.59 18.74 -6.24
C THR A 79 1.53 17.92 -7.53
N ASP A 80 2.60 17.20 -7.86
CA ASP A 80 2.65 16.29 -9.01
C ASP A 80 1.91 14.98 -8.76
N ALA A 81 1.78 14.58 -7.50
CA ALA A 81 0.99 13.43 -7.07
C ALA A 81 -0.53 13.67 -7.20
N LEU A 82 -0.95 14.94 -7.09
CA LEU A 82 -2.35 15.29 -6.89
C LEU A 82 -3.17 15.26 -8.18
N LYS A 83 -4.37 14.69 -8.08
CA LYS A 83 -5.42 14.92 -9.07
C LYS A 83 -5.87 16.37 -8.98
N LYS A 84 -5.70 17.11 -10.07
CA LYS A 84 -6.26 18.45 -10.27
C LYS A 84 -7.67 18.31 -10.85
N TRP A 85 -8.45 19.39 -10.86
CA TRP A 85 -9.90 19.37 -11.12
C TRP A 85 -10.34 18.40 -12.25
N ILE A 86 -9.85 18.61 -13.48
CA ILE A 86 -10.11 17.72 -14.62
C ILE A 86 -8.86 16.95 -15.11
N PHE A 87 -7.68 17.26 -14.57
CA PHE A 87 -6.40 16.69 -15.03
C PHE A 87 -5.71 15.89 -13.93
N LYS A 88 -5.09 14.77 -14.29
CA LYS A 88 -4.10 14.12 -13.43
C LYS A 88 -2.80 14.95 -13.39
N GLY A 89 -2.10 14.92 -12.27
CA GLY A 89 -0.70 15.32 -12.24
C GLY A 89 0.20 14.35 -13.04
N PRO A 90 1.47 14.70 -13.26
CA PRO A 90 2.44 13.81 -13.91
C PRO A 90 2.83 12.58 -13.04
N GLY A 91 2.49 12.63 -11.76
CA GLY A 91 2.91 11.65 -10.76
C GLY A 91 4.34 11.89 -10.27
N THR A 92 4.68 11.30 -9.13
CA THR A 92 5.99 11.50 -8.50
C THR A 92 6.44 10.24 -7.76
N SER A 93 7.72 10.19 -7.41
CA SER A 93 8.31 9.10 -6.63
C SER A 93 7.68 9.01 -5.24
N VAL A 94 7.67 7.81 -4.67
CA VAL A 94 6.95 7.51 -3.42
C VAL A 94 7.77 6.63 -2.49
N GLU A 95 7.65 6.90 -1.20
CA GLU A 95 8.16 6.05 -0.13
C GLU A 95 6.97 5.49 0.65
N VAL A 96 6.99 4.17 0.85
CA VAL A 96 6.04 3.44 1.68
C VAL A 96 6.79 2.96 2.91
N THR A 97 6.28 3.29 4.09
CA THR A 97 6.78 2.75 5.36
C THR A 97 5.75 1.76 5.89
N TRP A 98 6.19 0.54 6.20
CA TRP A 98 5.32 -0.54 6.64
C TRP A 98 5.85 -1.20 7.91
N ASN A 99 4.95 -1.41 8.87
CA ASN A 99 5.20 -2.14 10.10
C ASN A 99 4.68 -3.58 9.96
N PRO A 100 5.56 -4.60 9.91
CA PRO A 100 5.17 -5.99 9.72
C PRO A 100 4.36 -6.58 10.86
N TYR A 101 4.41 -5.98 12.04
CA TYR A 101 3.68 -6.44 13.22
C TYR A 101 2.32 -5.77 13.37
N SER A 102 1.95 -4.87 12.45
CA SER A 102 0.73 -4.09 12.57
C SER A 102 -0.32 -4.55 11.57
N SER A 103 -1.46 -5.06 12.07
CA SER A 103 -2.62 -5.41 11.25
C SER A 103 -3.88 -4.71 11.75
N LEU A 104 -4.79 -4.36 10.85
CA LEU A 104 -6.07 -3.75 11.25
C LEU A 104 -7.06 -4.86 11.60
N ALA A 105 -7.45 -4.94 12.88
CA ALA A 105 -8.47 -5.87 13.36
C ALA A 105 -9.87 -5.40 12.92
N LEU A 106 -10.71 -6.36 12.50
CA LEU A 106 -12.09 -6.13 12.09
C LEU A 106 -13.05 -6.96 12.94
N ASN A 107 -14.21 -6.42 13.26
CA ASN A 107 -15.31 -7.23 13.81
C ASN A 107 -16.02 -8.05 12.71
N ALA A 108 -17.02 -8.84 13.12
CA ALA A 108 -17.82 -9.66 12.20
C ALA A 108 -18.55 -8.86 11.11
N GLN A 109 -18.76 -7.55 11.31
CA GLN A 109 -19.39 -6.65 10.35
C GLN A 109 -18.36 -5.93 9.46
N GLY A 110 -17.07 -6.26 9.55
CA GLY A 110 -16.02 -5.60 8.77
C GLY A 110 -15.72 -4.17 9.23
N ILE A 111 -16.08 -3.82 10.47
CA ILE A 111 -15.79 -2.51 11.06
C ILE A 111 -14.45 -2.60 11.79
N PRO A 112 -13.53 -1.64 11.58
CA PRO A 112 -12.26 -1.60 12.29
C PRO A 112 -12.44 -1.58 13.81
N THR A 113 -11.80 -2.50 14.52
CA THR A 113 -11.79 -2.53 16.01
C THR A 113 -10.45 -2.10 16.58
N GLY A 114 -9.57 -1.51 15.78
CA GLY A 114 -8.24 -1.04 16.17
C GLY A 114 -7.12 -1.86 15.54
N MET A 115 -5.88 -1.58 15.94
CA MET A 115 -4.72 -2.34 15.48
C MET A 115 -4.55 -3.60 16.33
N SER A 116 -4.19 -4.70 15.67
CA SER A 116 -3.70 -5.94 16.28
C SER A 116 -2.19 -6.01 16.06
N TYR A 117 -1.47 -6.32 17.14
CA TYR A 117 -0.01 -6.49 17.14
C TYR A 117 0.42 -7.93 17.48
N GLN A 118 -0.55 -8.85 17.55
CA GLN A 118 -0.35 -10.24 17.99
C GLN A 118 -0.49 -11.24 16.84
N ASP A 119 -1.07 -10.82 15.71
CA ASP A 119 -1.30 -11.64 14.52
C ASP A 119 -0.86 -10.87 13.27
N ASP A 120 0.31 -11.25 12.76
CA ASP A 120 0.94 -10.70 11.57
C ASP A 120 0.42 -11.34 10.27
N SER A 121 -0.42 -12.38 10.35
CA SER A 121 -0.92 -13.11 9.18
C SER A 121 -1.70 -12.25 8.19
N THR A 122 -2.15 -11.07 8.63
CA THR A 122 -2.86 -10.09 7.82
C THR A 122 -2.16 -8.73 7.73
N SER A 123 -0.94 -8.57 8.25
CA SER A 123 -0.20 -7.30 8.21
C SER A 123 0.14 -6.88 6.77
N PHE A 124 0.28 -7.84 5.86
CA PHE A 124 0.44 -7.58 4.42
C PHE A 124 -0.71 -6.77 3.82
N ILE A 125 -1.90 -6.77 4.43
CA ILE A 125 -3.02 -5.95 4.00
C ILE A 125 -2.76 -4.46 4.27
N GLY A 126 -2.06 -4.13 5.36
CA GLY A 126 -1.59 -2.77 5.62
C GLY A 126 -0.63 -2.31 4.53
N LEU A 127 0.32 -3.16 4.13
CA LEU A 127 1.21 -2.87 2.99
C LEU A 127 0.41 -2.69 1.68
N ALA A 128 -0.55 -3.57 1.42
CA ALA A 128 -1.40 -3.50 0.24
C ALA A 128 -2.17 -2.17 0.17
N HIS A 129 -2.68 -1.67 1.30
CA HIS A 129 -3.34 -0.38 1.40
C HIS A 129 -2.41 0.77 0.96
N GLU A 130 -1.20 0.83 1.52
CA GLU A 130 -0.22 1.85 1.16
C GLU A 130 0.25 1.75 -0.29
N LEU A 131 0.34 0.53 -0.85
CA LEU A 131 0.66 0.32 -2.26
C LEU A 131 -0.44 0.85 -3.18
N VAL A 132 -1.71 0.80 -2.77
CA VAL A 132 -2.80 1.45 -3.52
C VAL A 132 -2.60 2.96 -3.54
N HIS A 133 -2.22 3.59 -2.42
CA HIS A 133 -1.86 5.02 -2.43
C HIS A 133 -0.63 5.29 -3.31
N ALA A 134 0.41 4.46 -3.21
CA ALA A 134 1.63 4.60 -3.99
C ALA A 134 1.34 4.57 -5.49
N TYR A 135 0.51 3.62 -5.93
CA TYR A 135 0.01 3.56 -7.30
C TYR A 135 -0.67 4.87 -7.73
N ARG A 136 -1.50 5.46 -6.87
CA ARG A 136 -2.22 6.71 -7.18
C ARG A 136 -1.28 7.91 -7.25
N ILE A 137 -0.29 7.99 -6.35
CA ILE A 137 0.76 9.01 -6.32
C ILE A 137 1.60 8.93 -7.61
N LEU A 138 2.08 7.74 -7.97
CA LEU A 138 2.86 7.49 -9.18
C LEU A 138 2.10 7.86 -10.47
N ARG A 139 0.77 7.73 -10.46
CA ARG A 139 -0.11 8.12 -11.58
C ARG A 139 -0.54 9.60 -11.59
N GLY A 140 -0.23 10.35 -10.54
CA GLY A 140 -0.71 11.73 -10.38
C GLY A 140 -2.23 11.83 -10.14
N THR A 141 -2.82 10.80 -9.53
CA THR A 141 -4.28 10.73 -9.29
C THR A 141 -4.63 10.66 -7.80
N TYR A 142 -3.67 10.92 -6.93
CA TYR A 142 -3.83 10.96 -5.48
C TYR A 142 -4.73 12.14 -5.07
N LEU A 143 -5.62 11.97 -4.10
CA LEU A 143 -6.50 13.04 -3.63
C LEU A 143 -5.98 13.73 -2.34
N GLY A 144 -4.86 13.26 -1.79
CA GLY A 144 -4.25 13.73 -0.54
C GLY A 144 -4.61 12.85 0.67
N GLY A 145 -3.69 12.70 1.62
CA GLY A 145 -3.83 11.74 2.74
C GLY A 145 -4.83 12.16 3.83
N SER A 146 -5.22 13.44 3.89
CA SER A 146 -6.32 13.89 4.76
C SER A 146 -7.69 13.82 4.08
N ASN A 147 -7.75 13.37 2.82
CA ASN A 147 -8.98 13.32 2.04
C ASN A 147 -9.68 11.98 2.26
N ILE A 148 -10.84 11.99 2.93
CA ILE A 148 -11.63 10.77 3.15
C ILE A 148 -12.00 10.04 1.83
N LYS A 149 -12.07 10.76 0.70
CA LYS A 149 -12.28 10.15 -0.61
C LYS A 149 -11.08 9.34 -1.08
N GLU A 150 -9.86 9.69 -0.67
CA GLU A 150 -8.66 8.91 -0.93
C GLU A 150 -8.69 7.61 -0.14
N GLU A 151 -8.95 7.71 1.15
CA GLU A 151 -8.99 6.59 2.08
C GLU A 151 -10.09 5.59 1.76
N THR A 152 -11.31 6.08 1.48
CA THR A 152 -12.43 5.25 1.03
C THR A 152 -12.13 4.57 -0.32
N ARG A 153 -11.37 5.24 -1.20
CA ARG A 153 -10.94 4.69 -2.48
C ARG A 153 -9.86 3.63 -2.34
N ALA A 154 -8.87 3.87 -1.47
CA ALA A 154 -7.84 2.89 -1.14
C ALA A 154 -8.43 1.68 -0.43
N THR A 155 -9.38 1.90 0.49
CA THR A 155 -10.11 0.83 1.17
C THR A 155 -11.01 0.05 0.22
N GLY A 156 -11.67 0.72 -0.73
CA GLY A 156 -12.63 0.10 -1.65
C GLY A 156 -14.04 0.01 -1.05
N ILE A 157 -14.52 1.11 -0.48
CA ILE A 157 -15.88 1.24 0.09
C ILE A 157 -16.68 2.32 -0.65
N GLY A 158 -18.01 2.24 -0.55
CA GLY A 158 -18.95 3.15 -1.22
C GLY A 158 -18.75 3.15 -2.75
N ASP A 159 -18.66 4.34 -3.35
CA ASP A 159 -18.48 4.55 -4.79
C ASP A 159 -17.21 3.89 -5.37
N SER A 160 -16.27 3.47 -4.51
CA SER A 160 -15.04 2.81 -4.92
C SER A 160 -15.05 1.29 -4.78
N ALA A 161 -16.17 0.68 -4.38
CA ALA A 161 -16.28 -0.77 -4.17
C ALA A 161 -15.98 -1.61 -5.44
N SER A 162 -16.18 -1.05 -6.63
CA SER A 162 -15.92 -1.71 -7.92
C SER A 162 -14.52 -1.43 -8.49
N LYS A 163 -13.67 -0.66 -7.79
CA LYS A 163 -12.32 -0.36 -8.28
C LYS A 163 -11.44 -1.60 -8.22
N LYS A 164 -10.73 -1.84 -9.33
CA LYS A 164 -9.78 -2.97 -9.48
C LYS A 164 -8.79 -3.02 -8.32
N PHE A 165 -8.14 -1.90 -8.00
CA PHE A 165 -7.16 -1.83 -6.91
C PHE A 165 -7.76 -1.14 -5.70
N SER A 166 -7.91 -1.91 -4.63
CA SER A 166 -8.29 -1.49 -3.28
C SER A 166 -7.87 -2.55 -2.26
N GLU A 167 -7.78 -2.17 -1.00
CA GLU A 167 -7.62 -3.10 0.12
C GLU A 167 -8.70 -4.19 0.08
N ASN A 168 -9.97 -3.84 -0.13
CA ASN A 168 -11.07 -4.79 -0.20
C ASN A 168 -10.97 -5.78 -1.36
N SER A 169 -10.44 -5.36 -2.51
CA SER A 169 -10.20 -6.28 -3.63
C SER A 169 -9.12 -7.31 -3.30
N ILE A 170 -8.06 -6.90 -2.59
CA ILE A 170 -6.97 -7.78 -2.16
C ILE A 170 -7.43 -8.68 -1.01
N ARG A 171 -8.17 -8.14 -0.02
CA ARG A 171 -8.83 -8.95 1.02
C ARG A 171 -9.70 -10.04 0.41
N ALA A 172 -10.52 -9.70 -0.59
CA ALA A 172 -11.44 -10.63 -1.23
C ALA A 172 -10.74 -11.83 -1.90
N GLU A 173 -9.66 -11.59 -2.66
CA GLU A 173 -8.94 -12.68 -3.34
C GLU A 173 -8.13 -13.56 -2.37
N HIS A 174 -7.84 -13.05 -1.17
CA HIS A 174 -7.25 -13.80 -0.07
C HIS A 174 -8.29 -14.41 0.88
N SER A 175 -9.58 -14.36 0.54
CA SER A 175 -10.68 -14.87 1.39
C SER A 175 -10.72 -14.24 2.79
N LEU A 176 -10.26 -12.99 2.92
CA LEU A 176 -10.31 -12.22 4.16
C LEU A 176 -11.60 -11.38 4.22
N PRO A 177 -12.11 -11.08 5.43
CA PRO A 177 -13.23 -10.16 5.59
C PRO A 177 -12.92 -8.80 4.98
N ARG A 178 -13.87 -8.26 4.22
CA ARG A 178 -13.80 -6.89 3.67
C ARG A 178 -14.08 -5.87 4.77
N ARG A 179 -13.48 -4.68 4.64
CA ARG A 179 -13.85 -3.51 5.42
C ARG A 179 -15.13 -2.90 4.88
N ASN A 180 -16.05 -2.58 5.78
CA ASN A 180 -17.27 -1.84 5.48
C ASN A 180 -17.18 -0.37 5.93
N ALA A 181 -16.16 -0.01 6.71
CA ALA A 181 -15.89 1.35 7.14
C ALA A 181 -14.38 1.65 7.11
N TYR A 182 -14.05 2.93 6.91
CA TYR A 182 -12.67 3.40 7.00
C TYR A 182 -12.22 3.52 8.46
N SER A 183 -12.95 4.23 9.31
CA SER A 183 -12.68 4.26 10.75
C SER A 183 -13.81 3.58 11.52
N ARG A 184 -13.61 3.47 12.84
CA ARG A 184 -14.72 3.27 13.78
C ARG A 184 -15.79 4.33 13.63
#